data_AF-A0A086ASR2-F1
#
_entry.id   AF-A0A086ASR2-F1
#
_cell.length_a   1.000
_cell.length_b   1.000
_cell.length_c   1.000
_cell.angle_alpha   90.00
_cell.angle_beta   90.00
_cell.angle_gamma   90.00
#
_symmetry.space_group_name_H-M   'P 1'
#
loop_
_entity.id
_entity.type
_entity.pdbx_description
1 polymer ?
#
loop_
_entity_poly.entity_id
_entity_poly.type
_entity_poly.pdbx_seq_one_letter_code
_entity_poly.pdbx_strand_id
1 'polypeptide(L)'
;MTENELSKVVFDAGLKIHKKLGAGLFEHVYEECLFYELSKTGLLIERQKLFPIIYEDLKIENAFRLDMIIENKLILEIKTVEYINSIHKAQLLTYLKMTNCKLGLLLNFQSDVFKNGVTRIVNHL
;
A
#
# COMPACT_ATOMS: atom_id res chain seq x y z
N MET A 1 -6.95 -6.75 -14.80
CA MET A 1 -5.57 -6.23 -14.77
C MET A 1 -4.66 -7.16 -13.98
N THR A 2 -3.39 -7.22 -14.37
CA THR A 2 -2.30 -7.88 -13.64
C THR A 2 -1.75 -6.99 -12.52
N GLU A 3 -1.03 -7.58 -11.57
CA GLU A 3 -0.37 -6.88 -10.47
C GLU A 3 0.60 -5.79 -10.99
N ASN A 4 1.27 -6.05 -12.11
CA ASN A 4 2.17 -5.08 -12.76
C ASN A 4 1.42 -3.87 -13.31
N GLU A 5 0.31 -4.11 -14.00
CA GLU A 5 -0.54 -3.03 -14.53
C GLU A 5 -1.13 -2.19 -13.40
N LEU A 6 -1.62 -2.83 -12.33
CA LEU A 6 -2.10 -2.13 -11.14
C LEU A 6 -1.01 -1.29 -10.49
N SER A 7 0.21 -1.84 -10.36
CA SER A 7 1.34 -1.10 -9.78
C SER A 7 1.71 0.15 -10.57
N LYS A 8 1.54 0.12 -11.90
CA LYS A 8 1.75 1.29 -12.76
C LYS A 8 0.70 2.36 -12.51
N VAL A 9 -0.58 1.99 -12.44
CA VAL A 9 -1.67 2.92 -12.11
C VAL A 9 -1.42 3.60 -10.76
N VAL A 10 -1.03 2.82 -9.75
CA VAL A 10 -0.71 3.36 -8.41
C VAL A 10 0.50 4.28 -8.46
N PHE A 11 1.55 3.90 -9.18
CA PHE A 11 2.74 4.73 -9.34
C PHE A 11 2.40 6.09 -9.97
N ASP A 12 1.61 6.09 -11.06
CA ASP A 12 1.23 7.31 -11.77
C ASP A 12 0.36 8.22 -10.88
N ALA A 13 -0.56 7.64 -10.09
CA ALA A 13 -1.36 8.36 -9.11
C ALA A 13 -0.49 8.98 -8.00
N GLY A 14 0.42 8.21 -7.40
CA GLY A 14 1.33 8.69 -6.37
C GLY A 14 2.29 9.76 -6.88
N LEU A 15 2.82 9.61 -8.10
CA LEU A 15 3.68 10.60 -8.74
C LEU A 15 2.94 11.92 -8.97
N LYS A 16 1.68 11.87 -9.40
CA LYS A 16 0.83 13.05 -9.56
C LYS A 16 0.63 13.78 -8.23
N ILE A 17 0.37 13.05 -7.16
CA ILE A 17 0.18 13.60 -5.81
C ILE A 17 1.48 14.26 -5.32
N HIS A 18 2.59 13.54 -5.40
CA HIS A 18 3.91 14.02 -4.97
C HIS A 18 4.34 15.28 -5.73
N LYS A 19 4.12 15.35 -7.05
CA LYS A 19 4.36 16.57 -7.85
C LYS A 19 3.52 17.76 -7.41
N LYS A 20 2.28 17.52 -6.97
CA LYS A 20 1.34 18.58 -6.61
C LYS A 20 1.54 19.08 -5.18
N LEU A 21 1.79 18.18 -4.24
CA LEU A 21 1.82 18.47 -2.80
C LEU A 21 3.23 18.50 -2.21
N GLY A 22 4.22 17.95 -2.91
CA GLY A 22 5.56 17.74 -2.36
C GLY A 22 5.58 16.69 -1.25
N ALA A 23 6.73 16.62 -0.57
CA ALA A 23 6.95 15.82 0.63
C ALA A 23 6.63 16.64 1.90
N GLY A 24 6.44 15.96 3.04
CA GLY A 24 6.33 16.59 4.37
C GLY A 24 4.93 16.71 4.97
N LEU A 25 3.90 16.14 4.33
CA LEU A 25 2.57 16.01 4.93
C LEU A 25 2.45 14.72 5.77
N PHE A 26 1.38 14.59 6.55
CA PHE A 26 1.10 13.37 7.29
C PHE A 26 0.65 12.21 6.37
N GLU A 27 0.93 10.97 6.78
CA GLU A 27 0.56 9.75 6.05
C GLU A 27 -0.92 9.74 5.61
N HIS A 28 -1.84 10.08 6.52
CA HIS A 28 -3.27 10.09 6.25
C HIS A 28 -3.66 11.05 5.11
N VAL A 29 -2.93 12.15 4.91
CA VAL A 29 -3.21 13.09 3.81
C VAL A 29 -2.88 12.46 2.46
N TYR A 30 -1.76 11.76 2.37
CA TYR A 30 -1.37 11.05 1.15
C TYR A 30 -2.27 9.85 0.88
N GLU A 31 -2.68 9.12 1.92
CA GLU A 31 -3.67 8.05 1.81
C GLU A 31 -5.00 8.58 1.24
N GLU A 32 -5.56 9.66 1.80
CA GLU A 32 -6.81 10.26 1.30
C GLU A 32 -6.68 10.70 -0.16
N CYS A 33 -5.56 11.35 -0.52
CA CYS A 33 -5.31 11.77 -1.89
C CYS A 33 -5.20 10.58 -2.85
N LEU A 34 -4.53 9.51 -2.43
CA LEU A 34 -4.31 8.32 -3.26
C LEU A 34 -5.63 7.58 -3.48
N PHE A 35 -6.45 7.45 -2.44
CA PHE A 35 -7.79 6.87 -2.56
C PHE A 35 -8.66 7.69 -3.52
N TYR A 36 -8.66 9.01 -3.37
CA TYR A 36 -9.39 9.91 -4.26
C TYR A 36 -8.95 9.78 -5.73
N GLU A 37 -7.64 9.76 -6.01
CA GLU A 37 -7.15 9.62 -7.38
C GLU A 37 -7.45 8.25 -7.98
N LEU A 38 -7.27 7.17 -7.21
CA LEU A 38 -7.50 5.82 -7.70
C LEU A 38 -8.98 5.48 -7.84
N SER A 39 -9.87 6.05 -7.04
CA SER A 39 -11.33 5.83 -7.16
C SER A 39 -11.90 6.22 -8.54
N LYS A 40 -11.22 7.12 -9.26
CA LYS A 40 -11.60 7.57 -10.61
C LYS A 40 -11.33 6.53 -11.71
N THR A 41 -10.61 5.45 -11.38
CA THR A 41 -10.20 4.42 -12.34
C THR A 41 -11.25 3.34 -12.54
N GLY A 42 -12.30 3.30 -11.69
CA GLY A 42 -13.31 2.24 -11.68
C GLY A 42 -12.82 0.92 -11.07
N LEU A 43 -11.59 0.87 -10.54
CA LEU A 43 -11.05 -0.30 -9.84
C LEU A 43 -11.74 -0.51 -8.50
N LEU A 44 -11.84 -1.78 -8.08
CA LEU A 44 -12.22 -2.13 -6.71
C LEU A 44 -11.08 -1.75 -5.76
N ILE A 45 -11.36 -0.82 -4.84
CA ILE A 45 -10.40 -0.34 -3.84
C ILE A 45 -11.08 -0.35 -2.49
N GLU A 46 -10.51 -1.10 -1.55
CA GLU A 46 -10.94 -1.09 -0.16
C GLU A 46 -9.86 -0.41 0.67
N ARG A 47 -10.27 0.55 1.51
CA ARG A 47 -9.38 1.36 2.36
C ARG A 47 -9.55 0.97 3.82
N GLN A 48 -8.48 1.03 4.60
CA GLN A 48 -8.48 0.74 6.03
C GLN A 48 -9.09 -0.64 6.35
N LYS A 49 -8.79 -1.64 5.51
CA LYS A 49 -9.40 -2.98 5.60
C LYS A 49 -8.81 -3.76 6.76
N LEU A 50 -9.69 -4.15 7.70
CA LEU A 50 -9.34 -4.95 8.87
C LEU A 50 -9.31 -6.44 8.52
N PHE A 51 -8.31 -7.14 9.02
CA PHE A 51 -8.15 -8.58 8.83
C PHE A 51 -7.94 -9.30 10.17
N PRO A 52 -8.51 -10.50 10.33
CA PRO A 52 -8.23 -11.33 11.48
C PRO A 52 -6.88 -12.06 11.33
N ILE A 53 -6.28 -12.42 12.46
CA ILE A 53 -5.25 -13.44 12.53
C ILE A 53 -5.88 -14.70 13.12
N ILE A 54 -5.61 -15.85 12.51
CA ILE A 54 -5.99 -17.16 13.05
C ILE A 54 -4.70 -17.79 13.60
N TYR A 55 -4.69 -18.06 14.90
CA TYR A 55 -3.64 -18.80 15.59
C TYR A 55 -4.26 -20.04 16.21
N GLU A 56 -4.07 -21.19 15.56
CA GLU A 56 -4.77 -22.44 15.89
C GLU A 56 -6.29 -22.23 15.92
N ASP A 57 -6.94 -22.45 17.06
CA ASP A 57 -8.37 -22.24 17.25
C ASP A 57 -8.73 -20.80 17.68
N LEU A 58 -7.73 -19.95 17.98
CA LEU A 58 -7.95 -18.56 18.37
C LEU A 58 -8.04 -17.65 17.14
N LYS A 59 -9.22 -17.07 16.93
CA LYS A 59 -9.43 -15.99 15.97
C LYS A 59 -9.28 -14.63 16.66
N ILE A 60 -8.23 -13.90 16.32
CA ILE A 60 -8.00 -12.52 16.77
C ILE A 60 -8.61 -11.59 15.71
N GLU A 61 -9.79 -11.06 15.97
CA GLU A 61 -10.45 -10.10 15.09
C GLU A 61 -9.66 -8.78 15.03
N ASN A 62 -9.72 -8.09 13.90
CA ASN A 62 -9.11 -6.77 13.69
C ASN A 62 -7.61 -6.70 14.04
N ALA A 63 -6.90 -7.81 13.88
CA ALA A 63 -5.50 -7.94 14.28
C ALA A 63 -4.55 -7.03 13.50
N PHE A 64 -4.91 -6.69 12.27
CA PHE A 64 -4.20 -5.69 11.49
C PHE A 64 -5.13 -4.97 10.51
N ARG A 65 -4.67 -3.82 10.04
CA ARG A 65 -5.37 -2.93 9.13
C ARG A 65 -4.46 -2.56 7.99
N LEU A 66 -4.89 -2.85 6.76
CA LEU A 66 -4.20 -2.40 5.55
C LEU A 66 -4.65 -1.01 5.18
N ASP A 67 -3.73 -0.16 4.71
CA ASP A 67 -4.13 1.15 4.21
C ASP A 67 -5.05 1.01 3.00
N MET A 68 -4.62 0.24 1.98
CA MET A 68 -5.47 -0.10 0.83
C MET A 68 -5.20 -1.49 0.26
N ILE A 69 -6.24 -2.08 -0.32
CA ILE A 69 -6.15 -3.24 -1.21
C ILE A 69 -6.91 -2.96 -2.51
N ILE A 70 -6.28 -3.25 -3.65
CA ILE A 70 -6.81 -3.00 -4.99
C ILE A 70 -7.05 -4.33 -5.69
N GLU A 71 -8.27 -4.51 -6.21
CA GLU A 71 -8.70 -5.70 -6.98
C GLU A 71 -8.42 -7.03 -6.27
N ASN A 72 -8.30 -7.02 -4.93
CA ASN A 72 -7.83 -8.15 -4.12
C ASN A 72 -6.50 -8.76 -4.60
N LYS A 73 -5.62 -7.95 -5.20
CA LYS A 73 -4.35 -8.39 -5.81
C LYS A 73 -3.12 -7.58 -5.40
N LEU A 74 -3.30 -6.30 -5.13
CA LEU A 74 -2.24 -5.37 -4.78
C LEU A 74 -2.53 -4.68 -3.45
N ILE A 75 -1.62 -4.83 -2.49
CA ILE A 75 -1.68 -4.13 -1.19
C ILE A 75 -0.84 -2.86 -1.25
N LEU A 76 -1.35 -1.76 -0.71
CA LEU A 76 -0.60 -0.52 -0.54
C LEU A 76 -0.46 -0.19 0.94
N GLU A 77 0.74 0.26 1.31
CA GLU A 77 1.07 0.81 2.61
C GLU A 77 1.74 2.18 2.39
N ILE A 78 1.17 3.22 2.98
CA ILE A 78 1.63 4.60 2.83
C ILE A 78 2.57 4.92 3.99
N LYS A 79 3.66 5.61 3.68
CA LYS A 79 4.63 6.07 4.68
C LYS A 79 5.07 7.50 4.47
N THR A 80 5.42 8.17 5.56
CA THR A 80 6.10 9.47 5.56
C THR A 80 7.24 9.43 6.57
N VAL A 81 8.27 8.64 6.26
CA VAL A 81 9.40 8.34 7.14
C VAL A 81 10.72 8.61 6.41
N GLU A 82 11.80 8.86 7.15
CA GLU A 82 13.10 9.14 6.54
C GLU A 82 13.57 8.01 5.59
N TYR A 83 13.40 6.75 5.99
CA TYR A 83 13.70 5.59 5.16
C TYR A 83 12.81 4.38 5.45
N ILE A 84 12.60 3.55 4.43
CA ILE A 84 11.92 2.25 4.58
C ILE A 84 12.90 1.23 5.16
N ASN A 85 12.69 0.83 6.41
CA ASN A 85 13.48 -0.19 7.08
C ASN A 85 12.95 -1.62 6.84
N SER A 86 13.63 -2.62 7.42
CA SER A 86 13.28 -4.04 7.30
C SER A 86 11.94 -4.39 7.96
N ILE A 87 11.54 -3.68 9.02
CA ILE A 87 10.28 -3.93 9.74
C ILE A 87 9.09 -3.62 8.82
N HIS A 88 9.11 -2.49 8.11
CA HIS A 88 8.06 -2.15 7.16
C HIS A 88 7.91 -3.20 6.06
N LYS A 89 9.03 -3.71 5.53
CA LYS A 89 9.03 -4.76 4.50
C LYS A 89 8.50 -6.08 5.03
N ALA A 90 8.90 -6.47 6.24
CA ALA A 90 8.45 -7.70 6.89
C ALA A 90 6.94 -7.65 7.17
N GLN A 91 6.43 -6.51 7.64
CA GLN A 91 5.00 -6.29 7.87
C GLN A 91 4.19 -6.47 6.58
N LEU A 92 4.58 -5.79 5.50
CA LEU A 92 3.89 -5.93 4.21
C LEU A 92 3.98 -7.37 3.67
N LEU A 93 5.12 -8.05 3.81
CA LEU A 93 5.25 -9.45 3.40
C LEU A 93 4.29 -10.38 4.18
N THR A 94 4.12 -10.15 5.48
CA THR A 94 3.12 -10.87 6.29
C THR A 94 1.72 -10.65 5.73
N TYR A 95 1.37 -9.40 5.41
CA TYR A 95 0.06 -9.08 4.83
C TYR A 95 -0.17 -9.79 3.50
N LEU A 96 0.82 -9.84 2.62
CA LEU A 96 0.74 -10.57 1.35
C LEU A 96 0.46 -12.06 1.56
N LYS A 97 1.14 -12.70 2.52
CA LYS A 97 0.91 -14.11 2.86
C LYS A 97 -0.50 -14.34 3.39
N MET A 98 -0.97 -13.46 4.27
CA MET A 98 -2.28 -13.59 4.92
C MET A 98 -3.46 -13.36 3.98
N THR A 99 -3.32 -12.47 3.00
CA THR A 99 -4.39 -12.18 2.02
C THR A 99 -4.24 -12.97 0.73
N ASN A 100 -3.20 -13.79 0.60
CA ASN A 100 -2.82 -14.48 -0.63
C ASN A 100 -2.57 -13.52 -1.83
N CYS A 101 -2.28 -12.24 -1.56
CA CYS A 101 -1.85 -11.30 -2.57
C CYS A 101 -0.38 -11.56 -2.94
N LYS A 102 -0.04 -11.36 -4.22
CA LYS A 102 1.32 -11.60 -4.72
C LYS A 102 2.20 -10.35 -4.71
N LEU A 103 1.59 -9.17 -4.66
CA LEU A 103 2.28 -7.90 -4.76
C LEU A 103 1.84 -6.90 -3.69
N GLY A 104 2.81 -6.24 -3.08
CA GLY A 104 2.59 -5.06 -2.25
C GLY A 104 3.54 -3.92 -2.60
N LEU A 105 3.09 -2.68 -2.35
CA LEU A 105 3.90 -1.47 -2.47
C LEU A 105 3.93 -0.71 -1.14
N LEU A 106 5.14 -0.34 -0.71
CA LEU A 106 5.35 0.71 0.28
C LEU A 106 5.58 2.02 -0.49
N LEU A 107 4.75 3.02 -0.23
CA LEU A 107 4.80 4.34 -0.86
C LEU A 107 5.27 5.37 0.16
N ASN A 108 6.57 5.63 0.19
CA ASN A 108 7.16 6.63 1.08
C ASN A 108 7.15 8.02 0.41
N PHE A 109 6.27 8.90 0.87
CA PHE A 109 6.14 10.26 0.34
C PHE A 109 7.15 11.26 0.91
N GLN A 110 8.01 10.85 1.86
CA GLN A 110 9.07 11.71 2.38
C GLN A 110 10.24 11.90 1.41
N SER A 111 10.37 11.04 0.39
CA SER A 111 11.48 11.12 -0.56
C SER A 111 11.37 12.31 -1.50
N ASP A 112 12.48 13.00 -1.78
CA ASP A 112 12.55 14.10 -2.76
C ASP A 112 12.14 13.66 -4.18
N VAL A 113 12.46 12.40 -4.53
CA VAL A 113 12.09 11.81 -5.80
C VAL A 113 11.13 10.67 -5.52
N PHE A 114 9.85 10.83 -5.90
CA PHE A 114 8.80 9.85 -5.62
C PHE A 114 9.20 8.41 -5.95
N LYS A 115 9.86 8.19 -7.09
CA LYS A 115 10.33 6.85 -7.51
C LYS A 115 11.23 6.17 -6.47
N ASN A 116 12.06 6.93 -5.77
CA ASN A 116 12.96 6.41 -4.73
C ASN A 116 12.20 6.07 -3.44
N GLY A 117 11.02 6.65 -3.25
CA GLY A 117 10.11 6.34 -2.15
C GLY A 117 9.27 5.07 -2.38
N VAL A 118 9.25 4.50 -3.59
CA VAL A 118 8.44 3.32 -3.90
C VAL A 118 9.27 2.05 -3.70
N THR A 119 8.87 1.23 -2.73
CA THR A 119 9.44 -0.10 -2.50
C THR A 119 8.43 -1.18 -2.86
N ARG A 120 8.87 -2.14 -3.69
CA ARG A 120 8.06 -3.27 -4.15
C ARG A 120 8.39 -4.53 -3.37
N ILE A 121 7.38 -5.22 -2.85
CA ILE A 121 7.52 -6.51 -2.15
C ILE A 121 6.70 -7.56 -2.88
N VAL A 122 7.29 -8.72 -3.14
CA VAL A 122 6.67 -9.83 -3.88
C VAL A 122 6.54 -11.07 -3.00
N ASN A 123 5.44 -11.78 -3.15
CA ASN A 123 5.15 -13.05 -2.48
C ASN A 123 4.85 -14.11 -3.55
N HIS A 124 5.89 -14.88 -3.91
CA HIS A 124 5.80 -15.96 -4.92
C HIS A 124 5.14 -15.52 -6.24
N LEU A 125 5.54 -14.36 -6.75
CA LEU A 125 5.02 -13.76 -7.99
C LEU A 125 5.63 -14.41 -9.24
#